data_AF-A0A5S6QD53-F1
#
_entry.id   AF-A0A5S6QD53-F1
#
_cell.length_a   1.000
_cell.length_b   1.000
_cell.length_c   1.000
_cell.angle_alpha   90.00
_cell.angle_beta   90.00
_cell.angle_gamma   90.00
#
_symmetry.space_group_name_H-M   'P 1'
#
loop_
_entity.id
_entity.type
_entity.pdbx_description
1 polymer ?
#
loop_
_entity_poly.entity_id
_entity_poly.type
_entity_poly.pdbx_seq_one_letter_code
_entity_poly.pdbx_strand_id
1 'polypeptide(L)'
;MALTRSRSLADLQALCDVRHKLTKFEEMRNMFVKQIDVCKTETGYLSEYLNEFNQLTREKLAHVEVLRQINCDMNQLESTIKQSRNDQLKAAEKAKCLFGELLPLRDEINLLRSTMNQELLPENIVAKDALSLLLQFEHQQRGSVPLWQPEPVNLTTTAVPPCSSTAPGISVSTASRSSQLDPLTHLNMPTSGYPCLFSPVLDLSVSGVFPKQQQPPPMKTCTSCQQQIHRNAPICPLCKSKSRSRNPKKAKARKANE
;
A
#
# COMPACT_ATOMS: atom_id res chain seq x y z
N MET A 1 -34.09 34.12 83.52
CA MET A 1 -33.98 32.68 83.20
C MET A 1 -34.64 32.28 81.87
N ALA A 2 -35.77 32.87 81.45
CA ALA A 2 -36.41 32.52 80.17
C ALA A 2 -35.60 32.95 78.92
N LEU A 3 -35.01 34.15 78.92
CA LEU A 3 -34.15 34.67 77.84
C LEU A 3 -32.86 33.88 77.62
N THR A 4 -32.25 33.36 78.69
CA THR A 4 -31.07 32.49 78.60
C THR A 4 -31.42 31.11 78.06
N ARG A 5 -32.61 30.59 78.40
CA ARG A 5 -33.11 29.32 77.86
C ARG A 5 -33.49 29.42 76.38
N SER A 6 -34.14 30.51 75.95
CA SER A 6 -34.45 30.72 74.52
C SER A 6 -33.19 30.88 73.66
N ARG A 7 -32.17 31.57 74.17
CA ARG A 7 -30.87 31.68 73.52
C ARG A 7 -30.19 30.31 73.38
N SER A 8 -30.18 29.50 74.44
CA SER A 8 -29.61 28.14 74.40
C SER A 8 -30.29 27.21 73.39
N LEU A 9 -31.61 27.36 73.17
CA LEU A 9 -32.34 26.58 72.16
C LEU A 9 -32.00 27.04 70.74
N ALA A 10 -31.84 28.35 70.51
CA ALA A 10 -31.40 28.88 69.22
C ALA A 10 -29.96 28.44 68.90
N ASP A 11 -29.07 28.42 69.89
CA ASP A 11 -27.69 27.96 69.73
C ASP A 11 -27.64 26.46 69.36
N LEU A 12 -28.48 25.62 69.99
CA LEU A 12 -28.60 24.20 69.65
C LEU A 12 -29.15 23.98 68.23
N GLN A 13 -30.13 24.78 67.80
CA GLN A 13 -30.65 24.73 66.44
C GLN A 13 -29.57 25.11 65.41
N ALA A 14 -28.80 26.17 65.68
CA ALA A 14 -27.69 26.58 64.83
C ALA A 14 -26.62 25.48 64.72
N LEU A 15 -26.33 24.76 65.81
CA LEU A 15 -25.41 23.62 65.79
C LEU A 15 -25.93 22.45 64.95
N CYS A 16 -27.23 22.16 65.00
CA CYS A 16 -27.86 21.16 64.13
C CYS A 16 -27.73 21.54 62.65
N ASP A 17 -27.97 22.81 62.30
CA ASP A 17 -27.85 23.32 60.93
C ASP A 17 -26.40 23.27 60.43
N VAL A 18 -25.44 23.63 61.28
CA VAL A 18 -24.00 23.52 60.98
C VAL A 18 -23.62 22.07 60.70
N ARG A 19 -24.05 21.13 61.55
CA ARG A 19 -23.77 19.70 61.35
C ARG A 19 -24.33 19.19 60.03
N HIS A 20 -25.58 19.53 59.70
CA HIS A 20 -26.19 19.14 58.43
C HIS A 20 -25.43 19.70 57.22
N LYS A 21 -25.06 21.00 57.27
CA LYS A 21 -24.26 21.63 56.22
C LYS A 21 -22.88 20.99 56.09
N LEU A 22 -22.25 20.60 57.20
CA LEU A 22 -20.96 19.93 57.19
C LEU A 22 -21.03 18.55 56.53
N THR A 23 -22.05 17.73 56.83
CA THR A 23 -22.27 16.45 56.16
C THR A 23 -22.46 16.62 54.66
N LYS A 24 -23.32 17.57 54.24
CA LYS A 24 -23.52 17.86 52.81
C LYS A 24 -22.25 18.34 52.13
N PHE A 25 -21.46 19.18 52.81
CA PHE A 25 -20.17 19.65 52.31
C PHE A 25 -19.19 18.49 52.12
N GLU A 26 -19.11 17.56 53.09
CA GLU A 26 -18.27 16.37 52.99
C GLU A 26 -18.68 15.47 51.82
N GLU A 27 -19.97 15.25 51.61
CA GLU A 27 -20.50 14.50 50.46
C GLU A 27 -20.08 15.15 49.13
N MET A 28 -20.30 16.47 48.97
CA MET A 28 -19.92 17.20 47.77
C MET A 28 -18.40 17.19 47.54
N ARG A 29 -17.61 17.38 48.60
CA ARG A 29 -16.15 17.31 48.53
C ARG A 29 -15.69 15.94 48.03
N ASN A 30 -16.27 14.86 48.55
CA ASN A 30 -15.92 13.51 48.15
C ASN A 30 -16.29 13.23 46.68
N MET A 31 -17.44 13.75 46.21
CA MET A 31 -17.81 13.67 44.79
C MET A 31 -16.84 14.48 43.91
N PHE A 32 -16.47 15.68 44.33
CA PHE A 32 -15.54 16.54 43.60
C PHE A 32 -14.15 15.88 43.44
N VAL A 33 -13.62 15.29 44.50
CA VAL A 33 -12.34 14.55 44.45
C VAL A 33 -12.42 13.39 43.46
N LYS A 34 -13.51 12.61 43.47
CA LYS A 34 -13.71 11.53 42.49
C LYS A 34 -13.71 12.04 41.05
N GLN A 35 -14.37 13.17 40.79
CA GLN A 35 -14.39 13.76 39.43
C GLN A 35 -13.00 14.24 39.00
N ILE A 36 -12.22 14.82 39.91
CA ILE A 36 -10.82 15.18 39.63
C ILE A 36 -10.01 13.94 39.22
N ASP A 37 -10.17 12.82 39.91
CA ASP A 37 -9.41 11.61 39.61
C ASP A 37 -9.83 10.99 38.26
N VAL A 38 -11.11 11.08 37.89
CA VAL A 38 -11.57 10.76 36.53
C VAL A 38 -10.90 11.69 35.51
N CYS A 39 -10.91 13.01 35.74
CA CYS A 39 -10.25 13.96 34.83
C CYS A 39 -8.75 13.68 34.65
N LYS A 40 -8.03 13.33 35.72
CA LYS A 40 -6.61 12.95 35.63
C LYS A 40 -6.42 11.70 34.76
N THR A 41 -7.29 10.71 34.95
CA THR A 41 -7.25 9.45 34.20
C THR A 41 -7.51 9.69 32.71
N GLU A 42 -8.56 10.46 32.38
CA GLU A 42 -8.88 10.84 31.00
C GLU A 42 -7.76 11.65 30.33
N THR A 43 -7.09 12.52 31.09
CA THR A 43 -5.91 13.25 30.59
C THR A 43 -4.77 12.29 30.22
N GLY A 44 -4.57 11.22 31.00
CA GLY A 44 -3.62 10.16 30.69
C GLY A 44 -3.95 9.44 29.38
N TYR A 45 -5.19 8.98 29.23
CA TYR A 45 -5.63 8.33 27.99
C TYR A 45 -5.52 9.25 26.77
N LEU A 46 -5.89 10.52 26.89
CA LEU A 46 -5.75 11.49 25.81
C LEU A 46 -4.29 11.64 25.36
N SER A 47 -3.36 11.66 26.30
CA SER A 47 -1.92 11.70 25.99
C SER A 47 -1.47 10.46 25.23
N GLU A 48 -1.94 9.27 25.63
CA GLU A 48 -1.63 8.01 24.95
C GLU A 48 -2.20 7.98 23.52
N TYR A 49 -3.44 8.41 23.33
CA TYR A 49 -4.06 8.48 22.00
C TYR A 49 -3.34 9.46 21.06
N LEU A 50 -2.92 10.61 21.57
CA LEU A 50 -2.13 11.57 20.79
C LEU A 50 -0.76 10.99 20.42
N ASN A 51 -0.11 10.27 21.32
CA ASN A 51 1.15 9.60 21.01
C ASN A 51 0.99 8.53 19.93
N GLU A 52 -0.06 7.71 20.02
CA GLU A 52 -0.38 6.68 19.04
C GLU A 52 -0.67 7.29 17.66
N PHE A 53 -1.48 8.35 17.62
CA PHE A 53 -1.75 9.09 16.38
C PHE A 53 -0.47 9.61 15.71
N ASN A 54 0.46 10.14 16.49
CA ASN A 54 1.75 10.61 15.98
C ASN A 54 2.64 9.44 15.51
N GLN A 55 2.57 8.28 16.16
CA GLN A 55 3.29 7.08 15.74
C GLN A 55 2.78 6.58 14.38
N LEU A 56 1.46 6.42 14.23
CA LEU A 56 0.82 6.04 12.97
C LEU A 56 1.12 7.03 11.84
N THR A 57 1.18 8.32 12.15
CA THR A 57 1.56 9.34 11.17
C THR A 57 3.00 9.17 10.69
N ARG A 58 3.93 8.86 11.60
CA ARG A 58 5.32 8.55 11.24
C ARG A 58 5.42 7.28 10.39
N GLU A 59 4.71 6.23 10.75
CA GLU A 59 4.66 4.99 9.97
C GLU A 59 4.13 5.22 8.55
N LYS A 60 3.04 6.00 8.42
CA LYS A 60 2.50 6.40 7.11
C LYS A 60 3.56 7.10 6.26
N LEU A 61 4.31 8.05 6.83
CA LEU A 61 5.37 8.75 6.11
C LEU A 61 6.50 7.80 5.71
N ALA A 62 6.89 6.87 6.59
CA ALA A 62 7.89 5.85 6.28
C ALA A 62 7.43 4.95 5.10
N HIS A 63 6.16 4.56 5.05
CA HIS A 63 5.62 3.80 3.92
C HIS A 63 5.62 4.59 2.60
N VAL A 64 5.34 5.90 2.64
CA VAL A 64 5.45 6.77 1.45
C VAL A 64 6.88 6.78 0.91
N GLU A 65 7.88 6.82 1.79
CA GLU A 65 9.28 6.80 1.36
C GLU A 65 9.68 5.46 0.74
N VAL A 66 9.20 4.34 1.30
CA VAL A 66 9.39 3.01 0.69
C VAL A 66 8.79 2.96 -0.72
N LEU A 67 7.59 3.50 -0.92
CA LEU A 67 6.97 3.58 -2.25
C LEU A 67 7.79 4.47 -3.21
N ARG A 68 8.35 5.58 -2.72
CA ARG A 68 9.23 6.44 -3.51
C ARG A 68 10.49 5.69 -3.97
N GLN A 69 11.08 4.89 -3.08
CA GLN A 69 12.25 4.07 -3.42
C GLN A 69 11.91 3.00 -4.46
N ILE A 70 10.80 2.27 -4.27
CA ILE A 70 10.34 1.26 -5.24
C ILE A 70 10.14 1.89 -6.63
N ASN A 71 9.56 3.09 -6.71
CA ASN A 71 9.38 3.80 -7.99
C ASN A 71 10.73 4.21 -8.60
N CYS A 72 11.70 4.61 -7.79
CA CYS A 72 13.06 4.92 -8.25
C CYS A 72 13.72 3.67 -8.84
N ASP A 73 13.66 2.54 -8.12
CA ASP A 73 14.24 1.27 -8.53
C ASP A 73 13.56 0.74 -9.81
N MET A 74 12.24 0.87 -9.92
CA MET A 74 11.48 0.53 -11.12
C MET A 74 12.00 1.30 -12.34
N ASN A 75 12.12 2.63 -12.23
CA ASN A 75 12.62 3.48 -13.31
C ASN A 75 14.08 3.14 -13.69
N GLN A 76 14.91 2.78 -12.71
CA GLN A 76 16.29 2.35 -12.94
C GLN A 76 16.33 1.01 -13.70
N LEU A 77 15.49 0.04 -13.31
CA LEU A 77 15.39 -1.24 -14.00
C LEU A 77 14.85 -1.09 -15.42
N GLU A 78 13.82 -0.26 -15.63
CA GLU A 78 13.30 0.05 -16.97
C GLU A 78 14.40 0.63 -17.88
N SER A 79 15.17 1.58 -17.36
CA SER A 79 16.29 2.18 -18.08
C SER A 79 17.38 1.15 -18.41
N THR A 80 17.71 0.27 -17.45
CA THR A 80 18.69 -0.81 -17.64
C THR A 80 18.24 -1.83 -18.68
N ILE A 81 16.97 -2.22 -18.66
CA ILE A 81 16.37 -3.12 -19.65
C ILE A 81 16.40 -2.47 -21.04
N LYS A 82 16.03 -1.20 -21.14
CA LYS A 82 16.04 -0.45 -22.41
C LYS A 82 17.47 -0.36 -22.99
N GLN A 83 18.45 -0.06 -22.14
CA GLN A 83 19.86 -0.04 -22.53
C GLN A 83 20.34 -1.41 -23.01
N SER A 84 20.06 -2.47 -22.24
CA SER A 84 20.45 -3.84 -22.59
C SER A 84 19.84 -4.32 -23.90
N ARG A 85 18.56 -3.99 -24.16
CA ARG A 85 17.89 -4.26 -25.44
C ARG A 85 18.54 -3.52 -26.60
N ASN A 86 18.95 -2.26 -26.40
CA ASN A 86 19.65 -1.48 -27.42
C ASN A 86 21.03 -2.08 -27.74
N ASP A 87 21.78 -2.47 -26.71
CA ASP A 87 23.11 -3.07 -26.89
C ASP A 87 23.03 -4.43 -27.57
N GLN A 88 22.01 -5.23 -27.25
CA GLN A 88 21.73 -6.48 -27.97
C GLN A 88 21.43 -6.22 -29.45
N LEU A 89 20.61 -5.20 -29.77
CA LEU A 89 20.31 -4.85 -31.16
C LEU A 89 21.56 -4.43 -31.93
N LYS A 90 22.43 -3.60 -31.32
CA LYS A 90 23.71 -3.21 -31.91
C LYS A 90 24.62 -4.41 -32.17
N ALA A 91 24.70 -5.35 -31.22
CA ALA A 91 25.49 -6.56 -31.36
C ALA A 91 24.96 -7.46 -32.49
N ALA A 92 23.63 -7.61 -32.58
CA ALA A 92 22.98 -8.37 -33.64
C ALA A 92 23.24 -7.74 -35.02
N GLU A 93 23.13 -6.42 -35.15
CA GLU A 93 23.42 -5.71 -36.40
C GLU A 93 24.88 -5.87 -36.82
N LYS A 94 25.82 -5.74 -35.88
CA LYS A 94 27.24 -5.99 -36.15
C LYS A 94 27.49 -7.43 -36.63
N ALA A 95 26.83 -8.41 -36.04
CA ALA A 95 26.92 -9.80 -36.48
C ALA A 95 26.37 -10.00 -37.90
N LYS A 96 25.26 -9.33 -38.24
CA LYS A 96 24.70 -9.34 -39.61
C LYS A 96 25.67 -8.72 -40.63
N CYS A 97 26.30 -7.58 -40.31
CA CYS A 97 27.30 -6.95 -41.17
C CYS A 97 28.50 -7.89 -41.42
N LEU A 98 29.08 -8.44 -40.36
CA LEU A 98 30.21 -9.37 -40.46
C LEU A 98 29.86 -10.63 -41.27
N PHE A 99 28.64 -11.15 -41.13
CA PHE A 99 28.18 -12.27 -41.93
C PHE A 99 28.07 -11.91 -43.42
N GLY A 100 27.58 -10.69 -43.72
CA GLY A 100 27.52 -10.15 -45.07
C GLY A 100 28.90 -10.03 -45.74
N GLU A 101 29.96 -9.78 -44.96
CA GLU A 101 31.35 -9.75 -45.44
C GLU A 101 31.99 -11.16 -45.51
N LEU A 102 31.63 -12.06 -44.61
CA LEU A 102 32.20 -13.41 -44.54
C LEU A 102 31.81 -14.28 -45.75
N LEU A 103 30.56 -14.18 -46.22
CA LEU A 103 30.08 -14.93 -47.38
C LEU A 103 30.86 -14.66 -48.68
N PRO A 104 31.00 -13.41 -49.16
CA PRO A 104 31.74 -13.14 -50.39
C PRO A 104 33.22 -13.52 -50.26
N LEU A 105 33.82 -13.34 -49.08
CA LEU A 105 35.20 -13.75 -48.83
C LEU A 105 35.38 -15.27 -48.91
N ARG A 106 34.45 -16.04 -48.33
CA ARG A 106 34.43 -17.51 -48.49
C ARG A 106 34.32 -17.89 -49.96
N ASP A 107 33.44 -17.23 -50.71
CA ASP A 107 33.22 -17.52 -52.12
C ASP A 107 34.46 -17.22 -52.96
N GLU A 108 35.17 -16.14 -52.67
CA GLU A 108 36.47 -15.82 -53.29
C GLU A 108 37.56 -16.86 -52.97
N ILE A 109 37.67 -17.29 -51.70
CA ILE A 109 38.62 -18.36 -51.32
C ILE A 109 38.30 -19.66 -52.06
N ASN A 110 37.02 -20.01 -52.17
CA ASN A 110 36.58 -21.20 -52.88
C ASN A 110 36.89 -21.11 -54.39
N LEU A 111 36.73 -19.94 -54.99
CA LEU A 111 37.14 -19.69 -56.37
C LEU A 111 38.65 -19.90 -56.56
N LEU A 112 39.48 -19.35 -55.66
CA LEU A 112 40.93 -19.52 -55.69
C LEU A 112 41.38 -20.98 -55.45
N ARG A 113 40.72 -21.71 -54.55
CA ARG A 113 40.99 -23.14 -54.35
C ARG A 113 40.66 -23.96 -55.59
N SER A 114 39.54 -23.63 -56.25
CA SER A 114 39.10 -24.31 -57.47
C SER A 114 40.12 -24.18 -58.60
N THR A 115 40.73 -23.00 -58.78
CA THR A 115 41.76 -22.80 -59.82
C THR A 115 43.03 -23.60 -59.57
N MET A 116 43.28 -24.00 -58.32
CA MET A 116 44.42 -24.84 -57.92
C MET A 116 44.06 -26.34 -57.77
N ASN A 117 42.87 -26.77 -58.21
CA ASN A 117 42.34 -28.12 -58.02
C ASN A 117 42.34 -28.59 -56.54
N GLN A 118 42.14 -27.66 -55.60
CA GLN A 118 41.97 -27.97 -54.18
C GLN A 118 40.50 -28.17 -53.81
N GLU A 119 40.27 -28.92 -52.73
CA GLU A 119 38.93 -29.14 -52.18
C GLU A 119 38.32 -27.84 -51.63
N LEU A 120 37.04 -27.62 -51.94
CA LEU A 120 36.28 -26.45 -51.47
C LEU A 120 36.11 -26.47 -49.94
N LEU A 121 35.97 -25.28 -49.35
CA LEU A 121 35.61 -25.15 -47.94
C LEU A 121 34.21 -25.75 -47.69
N PRO A 122 34.04 -26.56 -46.62
CA PRO A 122 32.75 -27.07 -46.19
C PRO A 122 31.69 -25.98 -46.01
N GLU A 123 30.45 -26.25 -46.45
CA GLU A 123 29.33 -25.30 -46.35
C GLU A 123 28.95 -24.95 -44.91
N ASN A 124 29.30 -25.79 -43.93
CA ASN A 124 28.98 -25.58 -42.51
C ASN A 124 29.91 -24.60 -41.78
N ILE A 125 31.01 -24.17 -42.42
CA ILE A 125 31.97 -23.24 -41.80
C ILE A 125 31.32 -21.89 -41.54
N VAL A 126 30.41 -21.49 -42.42
CA VAL A 126 29.54 -20.35 -42.20
C VAL A 126 28.29 -20.89 -41.54
N ALA A 127 28.22 -20.83 -40.21
CA ALA A 127 27.10 -21.34 -39.41
C ALA A 127 25.78 -20.63 -39.78
N LYS A 128 25.13 -21.05 -40.87
CA LYS A 128 23.84 -20.51 -41.35
C LYS A 128 22.76 -20.57 -40.26
N ASP A 129 22.84 -21.56 -39.38
CA ASP A 129 21.96 -21.71 -38.20
C ASP A 129 22.08 -20.56 -37.20
N ALA A 130 23.27 -19.93 -37.10
CA ALA A 130 23.48 -18.78 -36.21
C ALA A 130 22.67 -17.55 -36.66
N LEU A 131 22.37 -17.44 -37.95
CA LEU A 131 21.59 -16.33 -38.52
C LEU A 131 20.08 -16.52 -38.29
N SER A 132 19.58 -17.75 -38.43
CA SER A 132 18.22 -18.11 -38.01
C SER A 132 18.01 -17.85 -36.53
N LEU A 133 19.01 -18.17 -35.70
CA LEU A 133 18.96 -17.92 -34.26
C LEU A 133 18.93 -16.42 -33.93
N LEU A 134 19.76 -15.60 -34.61
CA LEU A 134 19.75 -14.13 -34.52
C LEU A 134 18.37 -13.52 -34.87
N LEU A 135 17.74 -14.02 -35.94
CA LEU A 135 16.40 -13.57 -36.36
C LEU A 135 15.29 -14.01 -35.39
N GLN A 136 15.43 -15.19 -34.78
CA GLN A 136 14.52 -15.69 -33.75
C GLN A 136 14.55 -14.81 -32.49
N PHE A 137 15.75 -14.40 -32.06
CA PHE A 137 15.91 -13.48 -30.93
C PHE A 137 15.25 -12.12 -31.22
N GLU A 138 15.33 -11.61 -32.44
CA GLU A 138 14.70 -10.34 -32.83
C GLU A 138 13.16 -10.42 -32.80
N HIS A 139 12.57 -11.56 -33.19
CA HIS A 139 11.13 -11.80 -33.18
C HIS A 139 10.55 -11.94 -31.77
N GLN A 140 11.26 -12.63 -30.87
CA GLN A 140 10.83 -12.83 -29.48
C GLN A 140 10.79 -11.51 -28.69
N GLN A 141 11.62 -10.54 -29.07
CA GLN A 141 11.70 -9.23 -28.41
C GLN A 141 10.57 -8.27 -28.79
N ARG A 142 10.00 -8.38 -30.01
CA ARG A 142 8.85 -7.57 -30.44
C ARG A 142 7.55 -7.97 -29.72
N GLY A 143 7.44 -9.23 -29.29
CA GLY A 143 6.27 -9.78 -28.58
C GLY A 143 6.31 -9.68 -27.05
N SER A 144 7.44 -9.25 -26.46
CA SER A 144 7.60 -9.10 -25.00
C SER A 144 6.90 -7.83 -24.51
N VAL A 145 5.58 -7.93 -24.31
CA VAL A 145 4.82 -6.96 -23.53
C VAL A 145 5.33 -7.00 -22.08
N PRO A 146 5.65 -5.86 -21.43
CA PRO A 146 5.98 -5.85 -20.01
C PRO A 146 4.78 -6.35 -19.19
N LEU A 147 4.95 -7.48 -18.50
CA LEU A 147 3.97 -8.09 -17.57
C LEU A 147 3.87 -7.31 -16.24
N TRP A 148 3.96 -5.99 -16.28
CA TRP A 148 3.77 -5.15 -15.10
C TRP A 148 2.74 -4.08 -15.41
N GLN A 149 1.57 -4.52 -15.87
CA GLN A 149 0.39 -3.70 -15.72
C GLN A 149 -0.13 -3.90 -14.30
N PRO A 150 -0.33 -2.84 -13.50
CA PRO A 150 -1.23 -2.92 -12.37
C PRO A 150 -2.58 -3.35 -12.94
N GLU A 151 -3.11 -4.50 -12.49
CA GLU A 151 -4.52 -4.83 -12.70
C GLU A 151 -5.33 -3.57 -12.37
N PRO A 152 -6.15 -3.05 -13.31
CA PRO A 152 -7.05 -1.96 -12.98
C PRO A 152 -8.05 -2.52 -11.97
N VAL A 153 -7.83 -2.22 -10.69
CA VAL A 153 -8.89 -2.30 -9.69
C VAL A 153 -9.97 -1.39 -10.21
N ASN A 154 -11.01 -1.99 -10.79
CA ASN A 154 -12.21 -1.32 -11.21
C ASN A 154 -12.80 -0.61 -9.99
N LEU A 155 -12.48 0.68 -9.81
CA LEU A 155 -13.37 1.60 -9.13
C LEU A 155 -14.58 1.75 -10.06
N THR A 156 -15.50 0.79 -9.98
CA THR A 156 -16.86 0.99 -10.47
C THR A 156 -17.49 2.02 -9.54
N THR A 157 -17.29 3.28 -9.89
CA THR A 157 -18.18 4.38 -9.51
C THR A 157 -19.54 4.05 -10.11
N THR A 158 -20.32 3.25 -9.40
CA THR A 158 -21.73 3.04 -9.73
C THR A 158 -22.45 4.31 -9.30
N ALA A 159 -22.81 5.09 -10.32
CA ALA A 159 -23.73 6.20 -10.24
C ALA A 159 -24.95 5.83 -9.39
N VAL A 160 -25.24 6.68 -8.41
CA VAL A 160 -26.46 6.65 -7.61
C VAL A 160 -27.64 6.99 -8.53
N PRO A 161 -28.72 6.18 -8.61
CA PRO A 161 -29.96 6.62 -9.24
C PRO A 161 -30.71 7.58 -8.29
N PRO A 162 -31.45 8.56 -8.81
CA PRO A 162 -32.15 9.54 -7.97
C PRO A 162 -33.42 8.90 -7.38
N CYS A 163 -33.51 8.87 -6.05
CA CYS A 163 -34.76 8.53 -5.38
C CYS A 163 -35.68 9.75 -5.34
N SER A 164 -36.80 9.61 -6.03
CA SER A 164 -38.01 10.42 -5.95
C SER A 164 -38.57 10.45 -4.52
N SER A 165 -38.85 11.64 -4.01
CA SER A 165 -39.73 11.83 -2.87
C SER A 165 -40.44 13.17 -2.99
N THR A 166 -41.76 13.05 -3.01
CA THR A 166 -42.80 14.07 -3.14
C THR A 166 -42.84 14.97 -1.91
N ALA A 167 -42.80 16.30 -2.10
CA ALA A 167 -43.56 17.28 -1.30
C ALA A 167 -43.56 18.64 -2.01
N PRO A 168 -44.62 19.45 -1.88
CA PRO A 168 -44.94 20.53 -2.80
C PRO A 168 -44.42 21.90 -2.33
N GLY A 169 -44.26 22.82 -3.29
CA GLY A 169 -44.55 24.24 -3.05
C GLY A 169 -43.42 25.23 -3.30
N ILE A 170 -43.71 26.12 -4.26
CA ILE A 170 -43.23 27.50 -4.42
C ILE A 170 -42.11 27.70 -5.46
N SER A 171 -42.60 28.22 -6.58
CA SER A 171 -41.97 28.69 -7.80
C SER A 171 -41.25 30.02 -7.58
N VAL A 172 -40.03 30.18 -8.14
CA VAL A 172 -39.58 31.38 -8.88
C VAL A 172 -38.52 30.96 -9.90
N SER A 173 -38.66 31.46 -11.12
CA SER A 173 -37.88 31.14 -12.32
C SER A 173 -36.55 31.91 -12.43
N THR A 174 -35.77 31.47 -13.45
CA THR A 174 -34.82 32.22 -14.30
C THR A 174 -33.37 32.37 -13.84
N ALA A 175 -32.45 31.69 -14.55
CA ALA A 175 -31.47 32.31 -15.48
C ALA A 175 -30.25 31.38 -15.71
N SER A 176 -30.01 31.12 -16.99
CA SER A 176 -28.84 30.47 -17.57
C SER A 176 -27.55 31.28 -17.31
N ARG A 177 -26.41 30.62 -17.05
CA ARG A 177 -25.07 31.07 -17.50
C ARG A 177 -23.96 30.05 -17.25
N SER A 178 -23.19 29.80 -18.31
CA SER A 178 -21.90 29.11 -18.34
C SER A 178 -20.79 29.94 -17.68
N SER A 179 -19.77 29.25 -17.10
CA SER A 179 -18.34 29.61 -16.90
C SER A 179 -17.77 28.80 -15.72
N GLN A 180 -16.81 27.89 -15.92
CA GLN A 180 -15.34 28.07 -15.77
C GLN A 180 -14.81 28.30 -14.34
N LEU A 181 -13.86 27.41 -13.93
CA LEU A 181 -12.77 27.55 -12.91
C LEU A 181 -13.23 27.64 -11.43
N ASP A 182 -12.64 27.02 -10.38
CA ASP A 182 -11.31 26.48 -10.05
C ASP A 182 -11.38 25.46 -8.87
N PRO A 183 -10.37 24.58 -8.67
CA PRO A 183 -10.06 23.96 -7.37
C PRO A 183 -8.91 24.68 -6.64
N LEU A 184 -9.14 25.04 -5.37
CA LEU A 184 -8.20 25.76 -4.50
C LEU A 184 -7.10 24.86 -3.87
N THR A 185 -5.86 25.27 -4.16
CA THR A 185 -4.67 25.39 -3.29
C THR A 185 -3.91 24.18 -2.73
N HIS A 186 -2.85 23.87 -3.47
CA HIS A 186 -1.50 23.48 -3.04
C HIS A 186 -1.00 24.22 -1.78
N LEU A 187 -0.45 23.49 -0.81
CA LEU A 187 0.57 24.03 0.10
C LEU A 187 1.94 23.58 -0.39
N ASN A 188 2.69 24.55 -0.89
CA ASN A 188 4.06 24.45 -1.36
C ASN A 188 5.00 24.56 -0.14
N MET A 189 6.04 23.72 -0.05
CA MET A 189 7.20 23.95 0.83
C MET A 189 8.49 23.84 0.01
N PRO A 190 9.52 24.65 0.31
CA PRO A 190 10.57 24.96 -0.63
C PRO A 190 11.63 23.86 -0.73
N THR A 191 12.01 23.61 -1.98
CA THR A 191 13.23 22.92 -2.41
C THR A 191 14.46 23.69 -1.94
N SER A 192 15.25 23.08 -1.05
CA SER A 192 16.65 23.46 -0.83
C SER A 192 17.52 22.35 -1.44
N GLY A 193 18.15 22.70 -2.57
CA GLY A 193 19.04 21.80 -3.28
C GLY A 193 20.34 21.60 -2.52
N TYR A 194 20.68 20.33 -2.30
CA TYR A 194 22.05 19.91 -2.07
C TYR A 194 22.38 18.79 -3.07
N PRO A 195 23.49 18.90 -3.83
CA PRO A 195 23.93 17.86 -4.73
C PRO A 195 24.45 16.66 -3.93
N CYS A 196 23.93 15.47 -4.23
CA CYS A 196 24.51 14.21 -3.81
C CYS A 196 25.92 14.09 -4.36
N LEU A 197 26.91 14.34 -3.52
CA LEU A 197 28.33 14.18 -3.82
C LEU A 197 28.94 13.22 -2.78
N PHE A 198 29.43 12.10 -3.30
CA PHE A 198 30.38 11.16 -2.70
C PHE A 198 29.94 10.33 -1.47
N SER A 199 29.65 9.06 -1.74
CA SER A 199 30.00 7.98 -0.81
C SER A 199 31.49 7.66 -0.92
N PRO A 200 32.21 7.43 0.18
CA PRO A 200 33.26 6.43 0.20
C PRO A 200 32.68 5.09 0.69
N VAL A 201 33.00 4.07 -0.09
CA VAL A 201 32.96 2.66 0.27
C VAL A 201 33.48 2.42 1.69
N LEU A 202 32.63 1.86 2.54
CA LEU A 202 33.07 1.00 3.63
C LEU A 202 32.48 -0.38 3.39
N ASP A 203 33.39 -1.26 2.98
CA ASP A 203 33.29 -2.70 3.03
C ASP A 203 33.02 -3.12 4.49
N LEU A 204 31.83 -3.67 4.74
CA LEU A 204 31.60 -4.50 5.90
C LEU A 204 30.76 -5.70 5.47
N SER A 205 31.49 -6.71 5.04
CA SER A 205 31.14 -8.12 5.13
C SER A 205 30.53 -8.44 6.51
N VAL A 206 29.19 -8.48 6.57
CA VAL A 206 28.46 -9.16 7.64
C VAL A 206 27.45 -10.12 7.00
N SER A 207 27.58 -11.36 7.43
CA SER A 207 26.92 -12.56 6.97
C SER A 207 25.40 -12.45 6.87
N GLY A 208 24.88 -13.23 5.93
CA GLY A 208 23.48 -13.27 5.52
C GLY A 208 22.48 -13.38 6.66
N VAL A 209 21.54 -12.43 6.67
CA VAL A 209 20.19 -12.62 7.18
C VAL A 209 19.25 -12.08 6.11
N PHE A 210 18.78 -12.96 5.22
CA PHE A 210 17.65 -12.64 4.35
C PHE A 210 16.44 -12.38 5.24
N PRO A 211 15.75 -11.23 5.15
CA PRO A 211 14.46 -11.08 5.80
C PRO A 211 13.50 -12.10 5.18
N LYS A 212 12.97 -12.99 6.00
CA LYS A 212 11.93 -13.97 5.64
C LYS A 212 10.81 -13.21 4.93
N GLN A 213 10.68 -13.37 3.61
CA GLN A 213 9.51 -12.94 2.87
C GLN A 213 8.29 -13.59 3.53
N GLN A 214 7.49 -12.80 4.22
CA GLN A 214 6.21 -13.25 4.75
C GLN A 214 5.33 -13.59 3.54
N GLN A 215 5.19 -14.89 3.26
CA GLN A 215 4.24 -15.31 2.25
C GLN A 215 2.85 -14.80 2.62
N PRO A 216 2.09 -14.23 1.66
CA PRO A 216 0.78 -13.70 1.94
C PRO A 216 -0.09 -14.82 2.56
N PRO A 217 -0.83 -14.53 3.63
CA PRO A 217 -1.61 -15.53 4.34
C PRO A 217 -2.62 -16.19 3.40
N PRO A 218 -2.84 -17.51 3.51
CA PRO A 218 -3.71 -18.23 2.59
C PRO A 218 -5.12 -17.63 2.59
N MET A 219 -5.68 -17.40 1.40
CA MET A 219 -7.01 -16.82 1.22
C MET A 219 -8.07 -17.91 1.02
N LYS A 220 -9.35 -17.59 1.25
CA LYS A 220 -10.52 -18.41 0.90
C LYS A 220 -11.54 -17.58 0.12
N THR A 221 -12.33 -18.22 -0.73
CA THR A 221 -13.40 -17.54 -1.47
C THR A 221 -14.69 -17.48 -0.65
N CYS A 222 -15.33 -16.32 -0.59
CA CYS A 222 -16.65 -16.15 0.03
C CYS A 222 -17.71 -16.92 -0.75
N THR A 223 -18.56 -17.71 -0.08
CA THR A 223 -19.62 -18.50 -0.73
C THR A 223 -20.80 -17.69 -1.25
N SER A 224 -20.98 -16.44 -0.80
CA SER A 224 -22.07 -15.57 -1.28
C SER A 224 -21.64 -14.63 -2.40
N CYS A 225 -20.50 -13.94 -2.27
CA CYS A 225 -20.06 -12.95 -3.26
C CYS A 225 -18.84 -13.38 -4.09
N GLN A 226 -18.30 -14.58 -3.84
CA GLN A 226 -17.16 -15.15 -4.56
C GLN A 226 -15.85 -14.35 -4.51
N GLN A 227 -15.76 -13.37 -3.61
CA GLN A 227 -14.55 -12.59 -3.40
C GLN A 227 -13.54 -13.30 -2.48
N GLN A 228 -12.24 -13.05 -2.69
CA GLN A 228 -11.19 -13.57 -1.83
C GLN A 228 -11.18 -12.85 -0.47
N ILE A 229 -11.27 -13.64 0.60
CA ILE A 229 -11.24 -13.17 1.99
C ILE A 229 -10.19 -13.96 2.77
N HIS A 230 -9.69 -13.41 3.88
CA HIS A 230 -8.72 -14.12 4.73
C HIS A 230 -9.28 -15.49 5.18
N ARG A 231 -8.48 -16.56 5.15
CA ARG A 231 -8.94 -17.95 5.42
C ARG A 231 -9.64 -18.13 6.77
N ASN A 232 -9.27 -17.33 7.77
CA ASN A 232 -9.89 -17.36 9.11
C ASN A 232 -10.99 -16.30 9.33
N ALA A 233 -11.38 -15.50 8.32
CA ALA A 233 -12.43 -14.50 8.49
C ALA A 233 -13.80 -15.17 8.78
N PRO A 234 -14.47 -14.87 9.91
CA PRO A 234 -15.76 -15.48 10.25
C PRO A 234 -16.92 -14.93 9.41
N ILE A 235 -16.77 -13.71 8.90
CA ILE A 235 -17.75 -12.98 8.10
C ILE A 235 -17.03 -12.33 6.91
N CYS A 236 -17.66 -12.33 5.74
CA CYS A 236 -17.13 -11.60 4.58
C CYS A 236 -17.18 -10.09 4.84
N PRO A 237 -16.05 -9.34 4.74
CA PRO A 237 -16.05 -7.90 4.98
C PRO A 237 -16.89 -7.14 3.95
N LEU A 238 -17.04 -7.70 2.73
CA LEU A 238 -17.75 -7.09 1.62
C LEU A 238 -19.26 -7.29 1.70
N CYS A 239 -19.75 -8.52 1.80
CA CYS A 239 -21.19 -8.81 1.77
C CYS A 239 -21.80 -9.22 3.13
N LYS A 240 -21.01 -9.22 4.20
CA LYS A 240 -21.42 -9.58 5.57
C LYS A 240 -22.01 -10.99 5.74
N SER A 241 -21.94 -11.85 4.72
CA SER A 241 -22.33 -13.26 4.85
C SER A 241 -21.37 -14.04 5.77
N LYS A 242 -21.91 -14.96 6.56
CA LYS A 242 -21.11 -15.88 7.39
C LYS A 242 -20.29 -16.80 6.49
N SER A 243 -18.97 -16.83 6.69
CA SER A 243 -18.10 -17.75 5.98
C SER A 243 -18.01 -19.08 6.72
N ARG A 244 -18.55 -20.16 6.13
CA ARG A 244 -18.39 -21.52 6.67
C ARG A 244 -17.13 -22.14 6.09
N SER A 245 -16.24 -22.67 6.94
CA SER A 245 -15.08 -23.42 6.47
C SER A 245 -15.53 -24.74 5.83
N ARG A 246 -14.91 -25.16 4.71
CA ARG A 246 -15.21 -26.46 4.08
C ARG A 246 -14.83 -27.67 4.93
N ASN A 247 -13.98 -27.49 5.95
CA ASN A 247 -13.53 -28.58 6.83
C ASN A 247 -13.79 -28.23 8.31
N PRO A 248 -15.05 -28.28 8.78
CA PRO A 248 -15.35 -28.01 10.17
C PRO A 248 -14.67 -29.05 11.07
N LYS A 249 -13.92 -28.60 12.09
CA LYS A 249 -13.42 -29.50 13.14
C LYS A 249 -14.64 -30.20 13.76
N LYS A 250 -14.67 -31.54 13.68
CA LYS A 250 -15.77 -32.36 14.24
C LYS A 250 -16.00 -31.96 15.70
N ALA A 251 -17.23 -31.59 16.04
CA ALA A 251 -17.59 -31.29 17.42
C ALA A 251 -17.38 -32.56 18.27
N LYS A 252 -16.65 -32.42 19.38
CA LYS A 252 -16.44 -33.50 20.35
C LYS A 252 -17.80 -33.78 21.00
N ALA A 253 -18.36 -34.97 20.78
CA ALA A 253 -19.64 -35.37 21.34
C ALA A 253 -19.63 -35.17 22.87
N ARG A 254 -20.55 -34.33 23.39
CA ARG A 254 -20.82 -34.27 24.82
C ARG A 254 -21.58 -35.55 25.17
N LYS A 255 -20.97 -36.43 25.97
CA LYS A 255 -21.68 -37.53 26.62
C LYS A 255 -22.76 -36.91 27.51
N ALA A 256 -24.02 -37.18 27.19
CA ALA A 256 -25.11 -36.98 28.14
C ALA A 256 -24.88 -37.97 29.29
N ASN A 257 -24.77 -37.46 30.51
CA ASN A 257 -24.78 -38.28 31.70
C ASN A 257 -26.23 -38.40 32.15
N GLU A 258 -26.66 -39.65 32.40
CA GLU A 258 -27.87 -40.03 33.14
C GLU A 258 -28.07 -39.23 34.43
#